data_AF-A0A2H6HSN8-F1
#
_entry.id   AF-A0A2H6HSN8-F1
#
_cell.length_a   1.000
_cell.length_b   1.000
_cell.length_c   1.000
_cell.angle_alpha   90.00
_cell.angle_beta   90.00
_cell.angle_gamma   90.00
#
_symmetry.space_group_name_H-M   'P 1'
#
loop_
_entity.id
_entity.type
_entity.pdbx_description
1 polymer ?
#
loop_
_entity_poly.entity_id
_entity_poly.type
_entity_poly.pdbx_seq_one_letter_code
_entity_poly.pdbx_strand_id
1 'polypeptide(L)'
;MHTCNRVVLLLLFTVTPFMLKAAEFGQPSNPAGVWEMDVAPGTHLVSFPVLPEDATVTDLLGDQFPGADVWEEATRIMTIDEGVVLGSYYNSTQSEWIGTLSSLNVNRAYWLIVPEGADEIMLRLVGAALTMGEVVVDDLQLGVNCVACPAIVPVTLAGSGLTSSGLLSAEFPAKADRVFIYSDDLLTPAWHNPAQGWVGADFTFHPGKGYLIERVSGPEELEWTRPELVVGAEPDRGGVSPRINPQLRSMLGTSPLNFDSPPWEVDDRAGASSTGGQR
;
A
#
# COMPACT_ATOMS: atom_id res chain seq x y z
N MET A 1 -19.48 25.23 89.97
CA MET A 1 -19.02 23.86 89.65
C MET A 1 -19.66 23.45 88.34
N HIS A 2 -18.80 23.11 87.37
CA HIS A 2 -19.14 22.84 85.97
C HIS A 2 -19.85 21.50 85.79
N THR A 3 -20.93 21.50 84.99
CA THR A 3 -21.26 20.37 84.10
C THR A 3 -21.80 20.93 82.79
N CYS A 4 -20.93 20.94 81.79
CA CYS A 4 -21.21 21.31 80.40
C CYS A 4 -21.74 20.06 79.68
N ASN A 5 -23.04 20.04 79.37
CA ASN A 5 -23.64 19.01 78.51
C ASN A 5 -23.47 19.45 77.05
N ARG A 6 -22.54 18.81 76.33
CA ARG A 6 -22.40 18.93 74.88
C ARG A 6 -23.35 17.95 74.20
N VAL A 7 -24.38 18.48 73.56
CA VAL A 7 -25.21 17.74 72.60
C VAL A 7 -24.39 17.62 71.30
N VAL A 8 -23.98 16.41 70.96
CA VAL A 8 -23.39 16.09 69.65
C VAL A 8 -24.54 15.80 68.69
N LEU A 9 -24.81 16.74 67.79
CA LEU A 9 -25.77 16.58 66.70
C LEU A 9 -25.08 15.81 65.57
N LEU A 10 -25.38 14.52 65.43
CA LEU A 10 -24.87 13.68 64.34
C LEU A 10 -25.73 13.94 63.09
N LEU A 11 -25.25 14.79 62.18
CA LEU A 11 -25.86 15.00 60.87
C LEU A 11 -25.48 13.83 59.94
N LEU A 12 -26.40 12.86 59.79
CA LEU A 12 -26.32 11.84 58.75
C LEU A 12 -26.56 12.50 57.38
N PHE A 13 -25.50 12.72 56.61
CA PHE A 13 -25.61 12.99 55.18
C PHE A 13 -25.76 11.66 54.46
N THR A 14 -26.98 11.35 53.99
CA THR A 14 -27.21 10.30 53.01
C THR A 14 -26.62 10.75 51.68
N VAL A 15 -25.40 10.30 51.39
CA VAL A 15 -24.81 10.39 50.05
C VAL A 15 -25.56 9.38 49.18
N THR A 16 -26.57 9.84 48.44
CA THR A 16 -27.11 9.06 47.33
C THR A 16 -25.98 8.83 46.33
N PRO A 17 -25.61 7.58 46.01
CA PRO A 17 -24.67 7.32 44.94
C PRO A 17 -25.35 7.74 43.64
N PHE A 18 -24.95 8.90 43.10
CA PHE A 18 -25.10 9.14 41.68
C PHE A 18 -24.24 8.08 40.99
N MET A 19 -24.88 6.98 40.60
CA MET A 19 -24.38 6.09 39.56
C MET A 19 -24.22 6.96 38.32
N LEU A 20 -23.03 7.54 38.13
CA LEU A 20 -22.59 7.94 36.80
C LEU A 20 -22.63 6.65 35.99
N LYS A 21 -23.64 6.50 35.13
CA LYS A 21 -23.47 5.73 33.91
C LYS A 21 -22.29 6.41 33.22
N ALA A 22 -21.10 5.82 33.34
CA ALA A 22 -20.08 6.03 32.34
C ALA A 22 -20.79 5.78 31.02
N ALA A 23 -20.97 6.84 30.23
CA ALA A 23 -21.27 6.65 28.83
C ALA A 23 -20.14 5.73 28.34
N GLU A 24 -20.49 4.51 27.97
CA GLU A 24 -19.67 3.72 27.06
C GLU A 24 -19.59 4.59 25.81
N PHE A 25 -18.61 5.50 25.78
CA PHE A 25 -18.05 5.94 24.53
C PHE A 25 -17.67 4.63 23.86
N GLY A 26 -18.41 4.26 22.82
CA GLY A 26 -18.03 3.14 21.97
C GLY A 26 -16.54 3.27 21.67
N GLN A 27 -15.82 2.15 21.65
CA GLN A 27 -14.40 2.18 21.33
C GLN A 27 -14.19 3.12 20.13
N PRO A 28 -13.23 4.06 20.18
CA PRO A 28 -13.00 4.97 19.07
C PRO A 28 -12.91 4.15 17.80
N SER A 29 -13.79 4.45 16.85
CA SER A 29 -14.15 3.53 15.77
C SER A 29 -13.00 3.28 14.79
N ASN A 30 -11.90 4.05 14.86
CA ASN A 30 -10.58 3.73 14.32
C ASN A 30 -9.51 4.62 15.01
N PRO A 31 -8.29 4.11 15.30
CA PRO A 31 -7.20 4.94 15.77
C PRO A 31 -6.76 5.91 14.66
N ALA A 32 -6.71 7.21 14.95
CA ALA A 32 -6.13 8.19 14.04
C ALA A 32 -4.60 8.06 14.03
N GLY A 33 -4.01 8.02 12.84
CA GLY A 33 -2.57 7.96 12.63
C GLY A 33 -2.05 9.21 11.92
N VAL A 34 -0.74 9.43 12.06
CA VAL A 34 0.03 10.34 11.21
C VAL A 34 1.12 9.52 10.56
N TRP A 35 1.27 9.63 9.26
CA TRP A 35 2.35 9.01 8.50
C TRP A 35 3.08 10.06 7.68
N GLU A 36 4.40 9.98 7.67
CA GLU A 36 5.28 10.93 7.00
C GLU A 36 6.28 10.16 6.14
N MET A 37 6.57 10.70 4.96
CA MET A 37 7.59 10.18 4.05
C MET A 37 8.29 11.32 3.33
N ASP A 38 9.61 11.25 3.28
CA ASP A 38 10.39 12.10 2.38
C ASP A 38 10.33 11.51 0.95
N VAL A 39 9.91 12.32 0.00
CA VAL A 39 9.74 11.96 -1.40
C VAL A 39 10.72 12.78 -2.24
N ALA A 40 11.82 12.14 -2.63
CA ALA A 40 12.79 12.70 -3.56
C ALA A 40 12.26 12.65 -5.01
N PRO A 41 12.87 13.41 -5.94
CA PRO A 41 12.67 13.21 -7.39
C PRO A 41 12.88 11.75 -7.82
N GLY A 42 12.18 11.34 -8.88
CA GLY A 42 12.28 10.00 -9.45
C GLY A 42 11.01 9.17 -9.27
N THR A 43 11.15 7.86 -9.49
CA THR A 43 10.04 6.90 -9.41
C THR A 43 10.04 6.19 -8.07
N HIS A 44 8.87 6.07 -7.46
CA HIS A 44 8.67 5.40 -6.18
C HIS A 44 7.47 4.46 -6.25
N LEU A 45 7.60 3.27 -5.69
CA LEU A 45 6.45 2.39 -5.46
C LEU A 45 6.07 2.47 -3.98
N VAL A 46 4.98 3.17 -3.70
CA VAL A 46 4.56 3.55 -2.34
C VAL A 46 3.21 2.95 -1.98
N SER A 47 2.93 2.87 -0.69
CA SER A 47 1.58 2.61 -0.17
C SER A 47 1.26 3.60 0.93
N PHE A 48 -0.03 3.83 1.20
CA PHE A 48 -0.47 4.80 2.20
C PHE A 48 -1.10 4.08 3.38
N PRO A 49 -0.35 3.79 4.45
CA PRO A 49 -0.83 2.97 5.58
C PRO A 49 -1.86 3.69 6.46
N VAL A 50 -2.08 4.98 6.21
CA VAL A 50 -3.01 5.84 6.92
C VAL A 50 -3.74 6.70 5.89
N LEU A 51 -5.07 6.56 5.83
CA LEU A 51 -5.93 7.28 4.90
C LEU A 51 -7.20 7.74 5.61
N PRO A 52 -7.75 8.93 5.31
CA PRO A 52 -9.10 9.28 5.71
C PRO A 52 -10.13 8.39 4.99
N GLU A 53 -11.39 8.40 5.46
CA GLU A 53 -12.47 7.62 4.85
C GLU A 53 -12.70 8.02 3.37
N ASP A 54 -12.69 9.32 3.09
CA ASP A 54 -12.77 9.89 1.73
C ASP A 54 -11.36 10.24 1.20
N ALA A 55 -10.57 9.21 0.91
CA ALA A 55 -9.19 9.33 0.47
C ALA A 55 -9.05 9.69 -1.02
N THR A 56 -9.51 10.88 -1.43
CA THR A 56 -9.32 11.34 -2.82
C THR A 56 -7.86 11.76 -3.08
N VAL A 57 -7.39 11.64 -4.32
CA VAL A 57 -6.04 12.10 -4.70
C VAL A 57 -5.87 13.59 -4.41
N THR A 58 -6.88 14.39 -4.75
CA THR A 58 -6.89 15.85 -4.55
C THR A 58 -6.81 16.21 -3.06
N ASP A 59 -7.61 15.57 -2.21
CA ASP A 59 -7.64 15.91 -0.78
C ASP A 59 -6.37 15.47 -0.05
N LEU A 60 -5.74 14.38 -0.50
CA LEU A 60 -4.55 13.82 0.15
C LEU A 60 -3.25 14.45 -0.29
N LEU A 61 -3.06 14.59 -1.60
CA LEU A 61 -1.81 15.09 -2.14
C LEU A 61 -1.86 16.61 -2.31
N GLY A 62 -3.04 17.18 -2.56
CA GLY A 62 -3.24 18.62 -2.69
C GLY A 62 -2.31 19.23 -3.74
N ASP A 63 -1.73 20.38 -3.40
CA ASP A 63 -0.74 21.12 -4.18
C ASP A 63 0.70 20.93 -3.69
N GLN A 64 0.94 19.89 -2.87
CA GLN A 64 2.26 19.65 -2.24
C GLN A 64 3.35 19.25 -3.24
N PHE A 65 2.96 18.79 -4.43
CA PHE A 65 3.87 18.29 -5.46
C PHE A 65 4.04 19.28 -6.61
N PRO A 66 5.20 19.28 -7.30
CA PRO A 66 5.36 20.05 -8.53
C PRO A 66 4.40 19.55 -9.60
N GLY A 67 3.67 20.50 -10.20
CA GLY A 67 2.76 20.23 -11.31
C GLY A 67 3.28 20.81 -12.61
N ALA A 68 2.75 20.32 -13.72
CA ALA A 68 2.96 20.87 -15.06
C ALA A 68 1.66 20.77 -15.87
N ASP A 69 1.60 21.48 -16.99
CA ASP A 69 0.41 21.47 -17.85
C ASP A 69 0.24 20.18 -18.65
N VAL A 70 1.29 19.33 -18.69
CA VAL A 70 1.35 18.08 -19.44
C VAL A 70 1.80 16.93 -18.54
N TRP A 71 1.37 15.71 -18.90
CA TRP A 71 1.56 14.48 -18.13
C TRP A 71 3.03 14.19 -17.80
N GLU A 72 3.91 14.28 -18.81
CA GLU A 72 5.30 13.83 -18.74
C GLU A 72 6.18 14.73 -17.85
N GLU A 73 5.75 15.98 -17.65
CA GLU A 73 6.49 16.99 -16.89
C GLU A 73 5.97 17.18 -15.46
N ALA A 74 4.84 16.57 -15.12
CA ALA A 74 4.17 16.73 -13.83
C ALA A 74 4.49 15.57 -12.87
N THR A 75 4.24 15.79 -11.58
CA THR A 75 4.09 14.65 -10.66
C THR A 75 2.88 13.82 -11.06
N ARG A 76 3.09 12.50 -11.11
CA ARG A 76 2.10 11.50 -11.50
C ARG A 76 1.92 10.48 -10.40
N ILE A 77 0.70 10.01 -10.23
CA ILE A 77 0.37 8.85 -9.39
C ILE A 77 -0.43 7.84 -10.19
N MET A 78 -0.05 6.57 -10.12
CA MET A 78 -0.69 5.50 -10.89
C MET A 78 -0.81 4.21 -10.09
N THR A 79 -1.78 3.38 -10.44
CA THR A 79 -1.90 2.01 -9.94
C THR A 79 -2.40 1.08 -11.04
N ILE A 80 -2.41 -0.22 -10.77
CA ILE A 80 -3.05 -1.21 -11.62
C ILE A 80 -4.25 -1.76 -10.85
N ASP A 81 -5.42 -1.65 -11.45
CA ASP A 81 -6.68 -2.13 -10.91
C ASP A 81 -7.35 -3.06 -11.92
N GLU A 82 -7.57 -4.32 -11.56
CA GLU A 82 -8.19 -5.31 -12.45
C GLU A 82 -7.53 -5.38 -13.84
N GLY A 83 -6.20 -5.23 -13.88
CA GLY A 83 -5.41 -5.21 -15.12
C GLY A 83 -5.46 -3.90 -15.92
N VAL A 84 -6.20 -2.89 -15.44
CA VAL A 84 -6.27 -1.55 -16.03
C VAL A 84 -5.34 -0.60 -15.29
N VAL A 85 -4.55 0.18 -16.04
CA VAL A 85 -3.74 1.24 -15.44
C VAL A 85 -4.64 2.44 -15.16
N LEU A 86 -4.72 2.84 -13.89
CA LEU A 86 -5.36 4.09 -13.48
C LEU A 86 -4.26 5.09 -13.13
N GLY A 87 -4.43 6.34 -13.53
CA GLY A 87 -3.41 7.35 -13.29
C GLY A 87 -3.94 8.76 -13.28
N SER A 88 -3.25 9.64 -12.55
CA SER A 88 -3.52 11.07 -12.46
C SER A 88 -2.22 11.86 -12.36
N TYR A 89 -2.21 13.10 -12.85
CA TYR A 89 -1.10 14.03 -12.71
C TYR A 89 -1.56 15.37 -12.14
N TYR A 90 -0.66 16.08 -11.49
CA TYR A 90 -0.97 17.41 -10.95
C TYR A 90 -0.78 18.49 -12.02
N ASN A 91 -1.89 19.12 -12.43
CA ASN A 91 -1.89 20.23 -13.38
C ASN A 91 -1.70 21.55 -12.64
N SER A 92 -0.55 22.20 -12.80
CA SER A 92 -0.24 23.42 -12.05
C SER A 92 -1.03 24.65 -12.48
N THR A 93 -1.38 24.77 -13.76
CA THR A 93 -2.23 25.89 -14.24
C THR A 93 -3.65 25.81 -13.69
N GLN A 94 -4.22 24.62 -13.59
CA GLN A 94 -5.58 24.41 -13.06
C GLN A 94 -5.60 24.18 -11.55
N SER A 95 -4.43 23.94 -10.94
CA SER A 95 -4.28 23.60 -9.52
C SER A 95 -5.15 22.40 -9.11
N GLU A 96 -5.16 21.37 -9.95
CA GLU A 96 -5.98 20.18 -9.75
C GLU A 96 -5.26 18.90 -10.23
N TRP A 97 -5.65 17.76 -9.69
CA TRP A 97 -5.24 16.45 -10.18
C TRP A 97 -6.16 16.01 -11.32
N ILE A 98 -5.58 15.70 -12.48
CA ILE A 98 -6.31 15.30 -13.70
C ILE A 98 -5.97 13.85 -14.02
N GLY A 99 -6.99 13.01 -14.19
CA GLY A 99 -6.82 11.64 -14.64
C GLY A 99 -7.96 10.70 -14.25
N THR A 100 -7.70 9.40 -14.37
CA THR A 100 -8.64 8.31 -14.07
C THR A 100 -8.54 7.81 -12.64
N LEU A 101 -7.41 8.06 -11.95
CA LEU A 101 -7.25 7.70 -10.55
C LEU A 101 -7.77 8.83 -9.65
N SER A 102 -8.94 8.64 -9.04
CA SER A 102 -9.59 9.67 -8.21
C SER A 102 -9.50 9.40 -6.71
N SER A 103 -9.30 8.15 -6.30
CA SER A 103 -9.26 7.73 -4.89
C SER A 103 -8.12 6.75 -4.60
N LEU A 104 -7.67 6.77 -3.35
CA LEU A 104 -6.60 5.92 -2.83
C LEU A 104 -7.18 4.88 -1.86
N ASN A 105 -6.54 3.72 -1.81
CA ASN A 105 -6.93 2.59 -0.98
C ASN A 105 -5.72 2.14 -0.15
N VAL A 106 -5.97 1.86 1.13
CA VAL A 106 -4.95 1.52 2.13
C VAL A 106 -4.24 0.20 1.83
N ASN A 107 -4.88 -0.69 1.09
CA ASN A 107 -4.35 -2.00 0.72
C ASN A 107 -3.62 -2.01 -0.62
N ARG A 108 -3.59 -0.87 -1.34
CA ARG A 108 -2.98 -0.76 -2.66
C ARG A 108 -1.67 -0.01 -2.64
N ALA A 109 -0.85 -0.33 -3.62
CA ALA A 109 0.34 0.45 -3.94
C ALA A 109 0.13 1.34 -5.15
N TYR A 110 0.97 2.37 -5.21
CA TYR A 110 0.93 3.40 -6.22
C TYR A 110 2.35 3.68 -6.71
N TRP A 111 2.50 3.77 -8.02
CA TRP A 111 3.65 4.40 -8.63
C TRP A 111 3.51 5.90 -8.47
N LEU A 112 4.35 6.51 -7.64
CA LEU A 112 4.47 7.95 -7.49
C LEU A 112 5.73 8.39 -8.24
N ILE A 113 5.56 9.18 -9.29
CA ILE A 113 6.65 9.68 -10.12
C ILE A 113 6.75 11.18 -9.93
N VAL A 114 7.88 11.64 -9.41
CA VAL A 114 8.20 13.05 -9.21
C VAL A 114 9.21 13.48 -10.28
N PRO A 115 8.97 14.58 -11.01
CA PRO A 115 9.87 15.05 -12.05
C PRO A 115 11.31 15.22 -11.57
N GLU A 116 12.25 14.86 -12.45
CA GLU A 116 13.68 15.07 -12.20
C GLU A 116 13.98 16.56 -11.96
N GLY A 117 14.80 16.84 -10.95
CA GLY A 117 15.19 18.21 -10.58
C GLY A 117 14.19 18.97 -9.71
N ALA A 118 13.07 18.36 -9.29
CA ALA A 118 12.24 18.90 -8.23
C ALA A 118 12.97 18.90 -6.87
N ASP A 119 12.46 19.70 -5.92
CA ASP A 119 12.89 19.60 -4.53
C ASP A 119 12.29 18.36 -3.86
N GLU A 120 12.97 17.85 -2.83
CA GLU A 120 12.43 16.80 -1.96
C GLU A 120 11.25 17.32 -1.15
N ILE A 121 10.19 16.51 -1.06
CA ILE A 121 8.92 16.87 -0.42
C ILE A 121 8.67 15.94 0.77
N MET A 122 8.38 16.51 1.93
CA MET A 122 7.85 15.76 3.06
C MET A 122 6.33 15.61 2.88
N LEU A 123 5.90 14.42 2.47
CA LEU A 123 4.49 14.06 2.40
C LEU A 123 4.00 13.69 3.80
N ARG A 124 2.96 14.38 4.28
CA ARG A 124 2.33 14.10 5.57
C ARG A 124 0.86 13.76 5.40
N LEU A 125 0.48 12.57 5.87
CA LEU A 125 -0.89 12.08 5.83
C LEU A 125 -1.44 11.92 7.24
N VAL A 126 -2.73 12.26 7.40
CA VAL A 126 -3.50 12.06 8.63
C VAL A 126 -4.78 11.34 8.27
N GLY A 127 -5.11 10.29 9.01
CA GLY A 127 -6.27 9.45 8.68
C GLY A 127 -6.47 8.31 9.66
N ALA A 128 -7.34 7.38 9.30
CA ALA A 128 -7.50 6.13 10.03
C ALA A 128 -6.29 5.24 9.77
N ALA A 129 -5.66 4.75 10.84
CA ALA A 129 -4.68 3.69 10.73
C ALA A 129 -5.38 2.35 10.52
N LEU A 130 -4.74 1.47 9.76
CA LEU A 130 -5.16 0.08 9.62
C LEU A 130 -5.42 -0.57 10.98
N THR A 131 -6.64 -1.08 11.19
CA THR A 131 -7.00 -1.82 12.39
C THR A 131 -6.68 -3.30 12.25
N MET A 132 -6.20 -3.91 13.34
CA MET A 132 -6.11 -5.36 13.45
C MET A 132 -7.52 -5.96 13.50
N GLY A 133 -7.88 -6.79 12.53
CA GLY A 133 -9.19 -7.46 12.47
C GLY A 133 -9.80 -7.54 11.08
N GLU A 134 -9.37 -6.69 10.14
CA GLU A 134 -9.66 -6.92 8.72
C GLU A 134 -8.84 -8.10 8.22
N VAL A 135 -9.54 -9.14 7.73
CA VAL A 135 -8.93 -10.42 7.36
C VAL A 135 -8.37 -10.36 5.93
N VAL A 136 -8.93 -9.52 5.05
CA VAL A 136 -8.53 -9.44 3.64
C VAL A 136 -7.65 -8.23 3.40
N VAL A 137 -6.45 -8.45 2.85
CA VAL A 137 -5.57 -7.41 2.33
C VAL A 137 -6.12 -6.95 0.99
N ASP A 138 -6.24 -7.85 0.01
CA ASP A 138 -6.70 -7.50 -1.32
C ASP A 138 -7.19 -8.74 -2.07
N ASP A 139 -7.97 -8.52 -3.12
CA ASP A 139 -8.37 -9.55 -4.07
C ASP A 139 -7.39 -9.54 -5.25
N LEU A 140 -6.39 -10.42 -5.18
CA LEU A 140 -5.33 -10.47 -6.17
C LEU A 140 -5.85 -11.08 -7.46
N GLN A 141 -5.78 -10.32 -8.55
CA GLN A 141 -6.19 -10.74 -9.88
C GLN A 141 -5.05 -11.47 -10.60
N LEU A 142 -5.39 -12.24 -11.66
CA LEU A 142 -4.36 -12.73 -12.58
C LEU A 142 -3.63 -11.55 -13.27
N GLY A 143 -2.32 -11.69 -13.43
CA GLY A 143 -1.46 -10.59 -13.90
C GLY A 143 -0.83 -9.82 -12.76
N VAL A 144 -0.51 -8.54 -12.99
CA VAL A 144 0.24 -7.69 -12.05
C VAL A 144 -0.71 -6.92 -11.16
N ASN A 145 -0.49 -7.00 -9.85
CA ASN A 145 -1.24 -6.30 -8.81
C ASN A 145 -0.31 -5.35 -8.05
N CYS A 146 -0.75 -4.11 -7.81
CA CYS A 146 -0.02 -3.15 -6.97
C CYS A 146 -0.55 -3.19 -5.54
N VAL A 147 0.22 -3.74 -4.61
CA VAL A 147 -0.25 -4.04 -3.25
C VAL A 147 0.55 -3.36 -2.16
N ALA A 148 -0.12 -3.00 -1.07
CA ALA A 148 0.48 -2.44 0.13
C ALA A 148 1.09 -3.53 1.04
N CYS A 149 1.75 -3.07 2.11
CA CYS A 149 2.16 -3.95 3.20
C CYS A 149 0.91 -4.53 3.91
N PRO A 150 0.82 -5.85 4.13
CA PRO A 150 -0.36 -6.49 4.72
C PRO A 150 -0.50 -6.26 6.23
N ALA A 151 0.43 -5.53 6.85
CA ALA A 151 0.50 -5.30 8.28
C ALA A 151 0.91 -3.86 8.61
N ILE A 152 0.57 -3.40 9.81
CA ILE A 152 0.97 -2.09 10.34
C ILE A 152 2.42 -2.04 10.84
N VAL A 153 3.10 -3.18 10.83
CA VAL A 153 4.50 -3.33 11.19
C VAL A 153 5.19 -4.13 10.09
N PRO A 154 6.54 -4.04 9.97
CA PRO A 154 7.25 -4.81 8.98
C PRO A 154 7.00 -6.32 9.15
N VAL A 155 6.78 -7.03 8.03
CA VAL A 155 6.50 -8.48 8.04
C VAL A 155 7.25 -9.19 6.92
N THR A 156 7.87 -10.32 7.23
CA THR A 156 8.61 -11.11 6.25
C THR A 156 7.66 -11.75 5.23
N LEU A 157 8.21 -12.17 4.10
CA LEU A 157 7.49 -12.99 3.13
C LEU A 157 6.78 -14.21 3.72
N ALA A 158 7.50 -14.96 4.55
CA ALA A 158 6.95 -16.15 5.20
C ALA A 158 5.82 -15.79 6.18
N GLY A 159 5.94 -14.64 6.85
CA GLY A 159 4.94 -14.13 7.78
C GLY A 159 3.80 -13.36 7.13
N SER A 160 3.80 -13.16 5.80
CA SER A 160 2.86 -12.27 5.11
C SER A 160 1.47 -12.86 4.86
N GLY A 161 1.28 -14.16 5.08
CA GLY A 161 0.03 -14.87 4.76
C GLY A 161 -0.16 -15.20 3.27
N LEU A 162 0.75 -14.78 2.37
CA LEU A 162 0.62 -15.05 0.93
C LEU A 162 0.57 -16.55 0.58
N THR A 163 1.47 -17.34 1.15
CA THR A 163 1.54 -18.79 0.88
C THR A 163 0.30 -19.52 1.41
N SER A 164 -0.19 -19.16 2.60
CA SER A 164 -1.42 -19.72 3.17
C SER A 164 -2.66 -19.27 2.43
N SER A 165 -2.63 -18.09 1.79
CA SER A 165 -3.72 -17.59 0.95
C SER A 165 -3.82 -18.32 -0.39
N GLY A 166 -2.82 -19.15 -0.75
CA GLY A 166 -2.86 -19.97 -1.97
C GLY A 166 -2.01 -19.45 -3.12
N LEU A 167 -1.06 -18.54 -2.85
CA LEU A 167 -0.09 -18.08 -3.85
C LEU A 167 0.63 -19.26 -4.52
N LEU A 168 0.66 -19.29 -5.86
CA LEU A 168 1.17 -20.43 -6.61
C LEU A 168 2.68 -20.61 -6.39
N SER A 169 3.03 -21.77 -5.84
CA SER A 169 4.41 -22.15 -5.59
C SER A 169 4.95 -23.08 -6.69
N ALA A 170 6.18 -22.86 -7.14
CA ALA A 170 6.84 -23.73 -8.11
C ALA A 170 8.37 -23.73 -7.97
N GLU A 171 9.01 -24.76 -8.52
CA GLU A 171 10.47 -24.88 -8.52
C GLU A 171 11.14 -23.72 -9.29
N PHE A 172 10.51 -23.28 -10.38
CA PHE A 172 11.02 -22.25 -11.27
C PHE A 172 10.14 -20.99 -11.24
N PRO A 173 10.74 -19.79 -11.29
CA PRO A 173 10.01 -18.52 -11.16
C PRO A 173 8.99 -18.31 -12.28
N ALA A 174 9.26 -18.81 -13.49
CA ALA A 174 8.35 -18.69 -14.63
C ALA A 174 7.04 -19.49 -14.48
N LYS A 175 6.93 -20.34 -13.46
CA LYS A 175 5.75 -21.16 -13.16
C LYS A 175 5.17 -20.86 -11.77
N ALA A 176 5.75 -19.90 -11.06
CA ALA A 176 5.30 -19.47 -9.75
C ALA A 176 4.73 -18.06 -9.86
N ASP A 177 3.83 -17.72 -8.94
CA ASP A 177 3.52 -16.33 -8.71
C ASP A 177 4.75 -15.65 -8.11
N ARG A 178 4.93 -14.38 -8.44
CA ARG A 178 6.13 -13.61 -8.09
C ARG A 178 5.74 -12.36 -7.33
N VAL A 179 6.54 -12.01 -6.35
CA VAL A 179 6.44 -10.75 -5.64
C VAL A 179 7.67 -9.92 -5.97
N PHE A 180 7.49 -8.65 -6.27
CA PHE A 180 8.56 -7.74 -6.63
C PHE A 180 8.64 -6.59 -5.64
N ILE A 181 9.87 -6.28 -5.25
CA ILE A 181 10.23 -5.01 -4.63
C ILE A 181 10.85 -4.11 -5.69
N TYR A 182 10.51 -2.84 -5.65
CA TYR A 182 11.15 -1.81 -6.47
C TYR A 182 12.12 -1.01 -5.61
N SER A 183 13.38 -0.96 -6.02
CA SER A 183 14.44 -0.20 -5.36
C SER A 183 15.54 0.11 -6.36
N ASP A 184 16.12 1.31 -6.32
CA ASP A 184 17.21 1.74 -7.21
C ASP A 184 16.88 1.50 -8.69
N ASP A 185 15.67 1.89 -9.10
CA ASP A 185 15.13 1.71 -10.45
C ASP A 185 15.04 0.25 -10.94
N LEU A 186 15.12 -0.72 -10.01
CA LEU A 186 15.11 -2.14 -10.33
C LEU A 186 13.98 -2.87 -9.61
N LEU A 187 13.19 -3.62 -10.38
CA LEU A 187 12.28 -4.64 -9.86
C LEU A 187 13.05 -5.93 -9.58
N THR A 188 13.08 -6.35 -8.31
CA THR A 188 13.72 -7.60 -7.89
C THR A 188 12.67 -8.60 -7.42
N PRO A 189 12.55 -9.78 -8.07
CA PRO A 189 11.54 -10.76 -7.71
C PRO A 189 11.98 -11.67 -6.55
N ALA A 190 10.99 -12.19 -5.82
CA ALA A 190 11.06 -13.49 -5.16
C ALA A 190 9.82 -14.33 -5.48
N TRP A 191 9.94 -15.64 -5.32
CA TRP A 191 8.85 -16.59 -5.47
C TRP A 191 8.96 -17.71 -4.43
N HIS A 192 7.86 -18.38 -4.16
CA HIS A 192 7.86 -19.51 -3.23
C HIS A 192 8.17 -20.82 -3.96
N ASN A 193 9.27 -21.45 -3.58
CA ASN A 193 9.69 -22.77 -4.03
C ASN A 193 9.26 -23.82 -2.98
N PRO A 194 8.48 -24.87 -3.35
CA PRO A 194 8.00 -25.87 -2.39
C PRO A 194 9.10 -26.62 -1.62
N ALA A 195 10.30 -26.75 -2.19
CA ALA A 195 11.42 -27.47 -1.57
C ALA A 195 12.36 -26.55 -0.78
N GLN A 196 12.42 -25.26 -1.11
CA GLN A 196 13.42 -24.32 -0.58
C GLN A 196 12.81 -23.17 0.23
N GLY A 197 11.48 -23.03 0.24
CA GLY A 197 10.80 -21.85 0.75
C GLY A 197 10.92 -20.67 -0.23
N TRP A 198 10.95 -19.45 0.29
CA TRP A 198 11.12 -18.25 -0.54
C TRP A 198 12.52 -18.19 -1.16
N VAL A 199 12.57 -17.98 -2.48
CA VAL A 199 13.80 -17.86 -3.27
C VAL A 199 13.76 -16.53 -4.03
N GLY A 200 14.89 -15.81 -4.09
CA GLY A 200 15.01 -14.54 -4.80
C GLY A 200 15.47 -13.43 -3.87
N ALA A 201 14.84 -12.26 -3.98
CA ALA A 201 15.05 -11.16 -3.05
C ALA A 201 14.70 -11.59 -1.62
N ASP A 202 15.58 -11.27 -0.68
CA ASP A 202 15.22 -11.27 0.74
C ASP A 202 14.46 -9.98 0.99
N PHE A 203 13.17 -10.09 1.30
CA PHE A 203 12.37 -8.91 1.53
C PHE A 203 11.42 -9.05 2.71
N THR A 204 11.24 -7.89 3.33
CA THR A 204 10.26 -7.62 4.37
C THR A 204 9.30 -6.59 3.78
N PHE A 205 8.01 -6.85 3.91
CA PHE A 205 6.98 -5.84 3.65
C PHE A 205 7.10 -4.75 4.70
N HIS A 206 7.13 -3.48 4.31
CA HIS A 206 7.21 -2.34 5.19
C HIS A 206 6.01 -1.41 4.94
N PRO A 207 5.30 -0.95 6.00
CA PRO A 207 4.30 0.10 5.87
C PRO A 207 4.90 1.32 5.15
N GLY A 208 4.15 1.89 4.21
CA GLY A 208 4.62 3.01 3.38
C GLY A 208 5.29 2.60 2.06
N LYS A 209 5.74 1.35 1.94
CA LYS A 209 6.29 0.82 0.68
C LYS A 209 5.21 0.08 -0.11
N GLY A 210 5.29 0.20 -1.43
CA GLY A 210 4.46 -0.58 -2.34
C GLY A 210 5.21 -1.77 -2.93
N TYR A 211 4.45 -2.76 -3.38
CA TYR A 211 4.95 -4.02 -3.93
C TYR A 211 4.14 -4.40 -5.16
N LEU A 212 4.73 -5.22 -6.04
CA LEU A 212 3.97 -5.86 -7.11
C LEU A 212 3.82 -7.34 -6.82
N ILE A 213 2.64 -7.89 -7.09
CA ILE A 213 2.42 -9.34 -7.13
C ILE A 213 1.95 -9.71 -8.54
N GLU A 214 2.75 -10.52 -9.22
CA GLU A 214 2.39 -11.10 -10.50
C GLU A 214 1.84 -12.51 -10.30
N ARG A 215 0.54 -12.69 -10.52
CA ARG A 215 -0.12 -13.99 -10.53
C ARG A 215 -0.10 -14.58 -11.94
N VAL A 216 0.53 -15.73 -12.11
CA VAL A 216 0.75 -16.34 -13.43
C VAL A 216 -0.33 -17.33 -13.82
N SER A 217 -0.99 -17.98 -12.84
CA SER A 217 -2.12 -18.88 -13.07
C SER A 217 -2.89 -19.16 -11.76
N GLY A 218 -4.01 -19.87 -11.86
CA GLY A 218 -4.86 -20.21 -10.72
C GLY A 218 -6.28 -19.69 -10.88
N PRO A 219 -7.04 -19.49 -9.80
CA PRO A 219 -8.34 -18.81 -9.87
C PRO A 219 -8.16 -17.36 -10.36
N GLU A 220 -9.19 -16.82 -10.99
CA GLU A 220 -9.18 -15.41 -11.48
C GLU A 220 -8.85 -14.46 -10.32
N GLU A 221 -9.45 -14.70 -9.16
CA GLU A 221 -9.26 -13.92 -7.94
C GLU A 221 -8.64 -14.79 -6.82
N LEU A 222 -7.79 -14.18 -6.02
CA LEU A 222 -7.17 -14.80 -4.85
C LEU A 222 -7.23 -13.83 -3.69
N GLU A 223 -8.08 -14.15 -2.72
CA GLU A 223 -8.20 -13.38 -1.47
C GLU A 223 -6.90 -13.52 -0.68
N TRP A 224 -6.11 -12.44 -0.60
CA TRP A 224 -4.91 -12.41 0.22
C TRP A 224 -5.31 -12.06 1.65
N THR A 225 -5.25 -13.05 2.53
CA THR A 225 -5.59 -12.86 3.94
C THR A 225 -4.40 -12.39 4.76
N ARG A 226 -4.65 -11.43 5.66
CA ARG A 226 -3.65 -10.92 6.62
C ARG A 226 -3.20 -12.07 7.52
N PRO A 227 -1.90 -12.13 7.85
CA PRO A 227 -1.42 -13.07 8.85
C PRO A 227 -2.11 -12.75 10.18
N GLU A 228 -2.60 -13.78 10.88
CA GLU A 228 -3.00 -13.60 12.27
C GLU A 228 -1.77 -13.12 13.04
N LEU A 229 -1.79 -11.85 13.46
CA LEU A 229 -0.77 -11.33 14.36
C LEU A 229 -0.95 -12.04 15.69
N VAL A 230 -0.15 -13.09 15.91
CA VAL A 230 -0.08 -13.77 17.20
C VAL A 230 0.45 -12.75 18.19
N VAL A 231 -0.45 -12.17 18.99
CA VAL A 231 -0.10 -11.22 20.05
C VAL A 231 0.87 -11.92 21.02
N GLY A 232 2.16 -11.58 20.92
CA GLY A 232 3.22 -12.18 21.74
C GLY A 232 4.26 -13.01 20.97
N ALA A 233 4.14 -13.19 19.65
CA ALA A 233 5.23 -13.71 18.84
C ALA A 233 6.30 -12.62 18.68
N GLU A 234 7.49 -12.86 19.25
CA GLU A 234 8.67 -12.03 19.01
C GLU A 234 8.97 -12.08 17.50
N PRO A 235 9.20 -10.94 16.81
CA PRO A 235 9.48 -10.94 15.39
C PRO A 235 10.69 -11.84 15.11
N ASP A 236 10.49 -12.81 14.23
CA ASP A 236 11.46 -13.86 13.93
C ASP A 236 12.79 -13.23 13.49
N ARG A 237 13.82 -13.35 14.33
CA ARG A 237 15.19 -12.89 14.04
C ARG A 237 15.91 -13.87 13.12
N GLY A 238 15.22 -14.32 12.08
CA GLY A 238 15.73 -15.25 11.07
C GLY A 238 16.90 -14.62 10.32
N GLY A 239 18.11 -14.77 10.86
CA GLY A 239 19.34 -14.44 10.16
C GLY A 239 19.54 -15.39 9.00
N VAL A 240 19.32 -14.92 7.78
CA VAL A 240 19.70 -15.61 6.55
C VAL A 240 20.59 -14.69 5.73
N SER A 241 21.82 -15.13 5.50
CA SER A 241 22.80 -14.39 4.70
C SER A 241 22.48 -14.60 3.20
N PRO A 242 22.33 -13.55 2.38
CA PRO A 242 22.06 -13.73 0.97
C PRO A 242 23.30 -14.24 0.23
N ARG A 243 23.17 -15.38 -0.46
CA ARG A 243 24.06 -15.76 -1.57
C ARG A 243 23.31 -15.50 -2.88
N ILE A 244 23.68 -14.44 -3.58
CA ILE A 244 23.15 -14.12 -4.90
C ILE A 244 23.71 -15.14 -5.91
N ASN A 245 22.82 -15.84 -6.62
CA ASN A 245 23.19 -16.67 -7.77
C ASN A 245 23.26 -15.79 -9.04
N PRO A 246 24.43 -15.65 -9.69
CA PRO A 246 24.61 -14.75 -10.83
C PRO A 246 23.97 -15.22 -12.16
N GLN A 247 23.32 -16.38 -12.21
CA GLN A 247 22.73 -16.91 -13.47
C GLN A 247 21.32 -16.40 -13.83
N LEU A 248 20.70 -15.52 -13.03
CA LEU A 248 19.31 -15.07 -13.26
C LEU A 248 19.15 -13.77 -14.08
N ARG A 249 20.24 -13.18 -14.60
CA ARG A 249 20.18 -11.93 -15.37
C ARG A 249 19.64 -12.05 -16.81
N SER A 250 19.50 -13.25 -17.38
CA SER A 250 19.19 -13.42 -18.81
C SER A 250 17.77 -13.88 -19.14
N MET A 251 16.83 -13.87 -18.18
CA MET A 251 15.43 -14.30 -18.43
C MET A 251 14.39 -13.19 -18.29
N LEU A 252 14.78 -11.96 -17.92
CA LEU A 252 13.86 -10.83 -17.77
C LEU A 252 13.62 -10.16 -19.12
N GLY A 253 12.78 -10.79 -19.93
CA GLY A 253 12.30 -10.25 -21.19
C GLY A 253 10.85 -9.78 -21.08
N THR A 254 10.63 -8.56 -20.60
CA THR A 254 9.52 -7.66 -20.94
C THR A 254 9.89 -6.28 -20.39
N SER A 255 9.82 -5.23 -21.21
CA SER A 255 9.98 -3.84 -20.75
C SER A 255 9.08 -3.59 -19.53
N PRO A 256 9.59 -2.93 -18.48
CA PRO A 256 8.72 -2.46 -17.41
C PRO A 256 7.73 -1.45 -18.02
N LEU A 257 6.51 -1.46 -17.52
CA LEU A 257 5.40 -0.56 -17.82
C LEU A 257 5.87 0.78 -18.46
N ASN A 258 5.40 1.08 -19.68
CA ASN A 258 5.70 2.37 -20.29
C ASN A 258 4.89 3.46 -19.56
N PHE A 259 5.57 4.24 -18.72
CA PHE A 259 4.96 5.34 -17.96
C PHE A 259 4.92 6.66 -18.75
N ASP A 260 5.50 6.70 -19.95
CA ASP A 260 5.68 7.91 -20.76
C ASP A 260 4.43 8.31 -21.55
N SER A 261 3.30 7.64 -21.35
CA SER A 261 2.04 8.01 -21.98
C SER A 261 0.89 7.94 -20.97
N PRO A 262 -0.06 8.87 -21.02
CA PRO A 262 -1.19 8.86 -20.11
C PRO A 262 -2.05 7.60 -20.34
N PRO A 263 -2.51 6.92 -19.28
CA PRO A 263 -3.20 5.65 -19.40
C PRO A 263 -4.56 5.72 -20.12
N TRP A 264 -5.13 6.93 -20.25
CA TRP A 264 -6.40 7.16 -20.95
C TRP A 264 -6.25 7.52 -22.44
N GLU A 265 -5.03 7.73 -22.93
CA GLU A 265 -4.79 8.00 -24.35
C GLU A 265 -4.63 6.65 -25.08
N VAL A 266 -5.76 6.08 -25.50
CA VAL A 266 -5.77 4.90 -26.35
C VAL A 266 -5.17 5.30 -27.70
N ASP A 267 -4.06 4.69 -28.10
CA ASP A 267 -3.39 4.97 -29.36
C ASP A 267 -4.26 4.53 -30.54
N ASP A 268 -5.16 5.41 -31.00
CA ASP A 268 -6.06 5.22 -32.15
C ASP A 268 -5.30 4.97 -33.47
N ARG A 269 -3.96 5.01 -33.47
CA ARG A 269 -3.12 4.82 -34.66
C ARG A 269 -2.99 3.37 -35.13
N ALA A 270 -3.52 2.38 -34.40
CA ALA A 270 -3.47 0.97 -34.81
C ALA A 270 -4.45 0.60 -35.95
N GLY A 271 -5.31 1.51 -36.42
CA GLY A 271 -6.42 1.19 -37.34
C GLY A 271 -6.23 1.44 -38.84
N ALA A 272 -5.14 2.08 -39.30
CA ALA A 272 -5.03 2.52 -40.70
C ALA A 272 -4.10 1.64 -41.56
N SER A 273 -4.49 0.39 -41.87
CA SER A 273 -3.85 -0.37 -42.95
C SER A 273 -4.37 0.13 -44.31
N SER A 274 -3.59 0.94 -45.00
CA SER A 274 -3.90 1.38 -46.37
C SER A 274 -3.78 0.21 -47.35
N THR A 275 -4.89 -0.34 -47.83
CA THR A 275 -4.92 -1.15 -49.05
C THR A 275 -4.77 -0.23 -50.27
N GLY A 276 -3.52 0.08 -50.61
CA GLY A 276 -3.17 0.71 -51.89
C GLY A 276 -3.18 -0.34 -53.01
N GLY A 277 -4.31 -0.49 -53.69
CA GLY A 277 -4.40 -1.27 -54.92
C GLY A 277 -3.81 -0.51 -56.10
N GLN A 278 -2.76 -1.04 -56.71
CA GLN A 278 -2.31 -0.64 -58.04
C GLN A 278 -3.25 -1.23 -59.11
N ARG A 279 -3.67 -0.39 -60.05
CA ARG A 279 -4.07 -0.74 -61.42
C ARG A 279 -3.25 0.11 -62.37
#